data_AF-A0A6S6XRC4-F1
#
_entry.id   AF-A0A6S6XRC4-F1
#
_cell.length_a   1.000
_cell.length_b   1.000
_cell.length_c   1.000
_cell.angle_alpha   90.00
_cell.angle_beta   90.00
_cell.angle_gamma   90.00
#
_symmetry.space_group_name_H-M   'P 1'
#
loop_
_entity.id
_entity.type
_entity.pdbx_description
1 polymer ?
#
loop_
_entity_poly.entity_id
_entity_poly.type
_entity_poly.pdbx_seq_one_letter_code
_entity_poly.pdbx_strand_id
1 'polypeptide(L)'
;MRKRRQRTLTPLGAWIKAQSILKDVELRSIAGRMGIWPQNLTDKLHGVRQFRESEIFLIEKILGEKYIPGTNDPGPDAARRNHPP
;
A
#
# COMPACT_ATOMS: atom_id res chain seq x y z
N MET A 1 8.14 16.49 22.20
CA MET A 1 7.97 15.29 21.35
C MET A 1 7.59 15.71 19.93
N ARG A 2 8.47 15.56 18.93
CA ARG A 2 8.13 15.82 17.53
C ARG A 2 7.13 14.76 17.07
N LYS A 3 5.88 15.14 16.81
CA LYS A 3 4.89 14.29 16.12
C LYS A 3 5.54 13.81 14.82
N ARG A 4 5.88 12.52 14.76
CA ARG A 4 6.35 11.85 13.54
C ARG A 4 5.24 12.08 12.52
N ARG A 5 5.46 12.96 11.52
CA ARG A 5 4.48 13.17 10.45
C ARG A 5 4.19 11.80 9.85
N GLN A 6 2.99 11.26 10.08
CA GLN A 6 2.57 10.03 9.41
C GLN A 6 2.61 10.36 7.92
N ARG A 7 3.56 9.74 7.20
CA ARG A 7 3.65 9.94 5.76
C ARG A 7 2.38 9.35 5.16
N THR A 8 1.75 10.09 4.26
CA THR A 8 0.58 9.59 3.53
C THR A 8 1.00 8.38 2.69
N LEU A 9 0.11 7.41 2.52
CA LEU A 9 0.35 6.32 1.58
C LEU A 9 0.26 6.86 0.15
N THR A 10 1.06 6.31 -0.74
CA THR A 10 0.86 6.49 -2.18
C THR A 10 -0.46 5.83 -2.59
N PRO A 11 -1.07 6.18 -3.75
CA PRO A 11 -2.29 5.50 -4.20
C PRO A 11 -2.12 3.98 -4.31
N LEU A 12 -1.01 3.53 -4.92
CA LEU A 12 -0.60 2.13 -4.93
C LEU A 12 -0.42 1.57 -3.51
N GLY A 13 0.27 2.29 -2.62
CA GLY A 13 0.48 1.84 -1.23
C GLY A 13 -0.81 1.70 -0.42
N ALA A 14 -1.79 2.57 -0.68
CA ALA A 14 -3.11 2.49 -0.07
C ALA A 14 -3.91 1.31 -0.62
N TRP A 15 -3.84 1.07 -1.93
CA TRP A 15 -4.44 -0.11 -2.56
C TRP A 15 -3.85 -1.42 -2.03
N ILE A 16 -2.51 -1.53 -1.92
CA ILE A 16 -1.84 -2.71 -1.36
C ILE A 16 -2.34 -2.98 0.06
N LYS A 17 -2.42 -1.94 0.90
CA LYS A 17 -2.91 -2.07 2.28
C LYS A 17 -4.39 -2.45 2.34
N ALA A 18 -5.22 -1.93 1.44
CA ALA A 18 -6.63 -2.29 1.38
C ALA A 18 -6.79 -3.77 0.99
N GLN A 19 -6.10 -4.21 -0.07
CA GLN A 19 -6.13 -5.61 -0.53
C GLN A 19 -5.54 -6.57 0.50
N SER A 20 -4.49 -6.16 1.23
CA SER A 20 -3.90 -6.98 2.29
C SER A 20 -4.92 -7.29 3.40
N ILE A 21 -5.77 -6.31 3.75
CA ILE A 21 -6.85 -6.49 4.72
C ILE A 21 -7.97 -7.35 4.13
N LEU A 22 -8.43 -7.04 2.92
CA LEU A 22 -9.54 -7.76 2.27
C LEU A 22 -9.24 -9.24 2.04
N LYS A 23 -7.98 -9.59 1.81
CA LYS A 23 -7.55 -10.95 1.47
C LYS A 23 -6.84 -11.66 2.62
N ASP A 24 -6.80 -11.06 3.81
CA ASP A 24 -6.13 -11.57 5.00
C ASP A 24 -4.65 -11.98 4.74
N VAL A 25 -3.93 -11.14 4.00
CA VAL A 25 -2.50 -11.33 3.71
C VAL A 25 -1.69 -10.28 4.46
N GLU A 26 -0.87 -10.71 5.41
CA GLU A 26 -0.01 -9.75 6.13
C GLU A 26 1.00 -9.05 5.22
N LEU A 27 1.19 -7.74 5.39
CA LEU A 27 2.23 -6.98 4.68
C LEU A 27 3.64 -7.56 4.90
N ARG A 28 3.90 -8.14 6.08
CA ARG A 28 5.17 -8.84 6.38
C ARG A 28 5.34 -10.08 5.50
N SER A 29 4.26 -10.82 5.25
CA SER A 29 4.26 -11.97 4.34
C SER A 29 4.51 -11.54 2.90
N ILE A 30 3.90 -10.43 2.45
CA ILE A 30 4.18 -9.83 1.13
C ILE A 30 5.67 -9.49 1.01
N ALA A 31 6.24 -8.79 1.99
CA ALA A 31 7.66 -8.46 1.99
C ALA A 31 8.55 -9.71 1.93
N GLY A 32 8.22 -10.76 2.69
CA GLY A 32 8.91 -12.05 2.68
C GLY A 32 8.87 -12.72 1.31
N ARG A 33 7.70 -12.79 0.67
CA ARG A 33 7.53 -13.36 -0.69
C ARG A 33 8.25 -12.57 -1.77
N MET A 34 8.40 -11.26 -1.58
CA MET A 34 9.19 -10.40 -2.46
C MET A 34 10.71 -10.47 -2.19
N GLY A 35 11.14 -11.13 -1.11
CA GLY A 35 12.55 -11.18 -0.71
C GLY A 35 13.10 -9.84 -0.24
N ILE A 36 12.25 -8.96 0.31
CA ILE A 36 12.66 -7.63 0.81
C ILE A 36 12.40 -7.47 2.30
N TRP A 37 13.16 -6.59 2.94
CA TRP A 37 12.92 -6.20 4.32
C TRP A 37 11.55 -5.52 4.48
N PRO A 38 10.79 -5.79 5.56
CA PRO A 38 9.50 -5.16 5.81
C PRO A 38 9.55 -3.63 5.78
N GLN A 39 10.63 -3.03 6.29
CA GLN A 39 10.84 -1.57 6.25
C GLN A 39 10.98 -1.04 4.82
N ASN A 40 11.59 -1.82 3.91
CA ASN A 40 11.69 -1.44 2.50
C ASN A 40 10.30 -1.44 1.84
N LEU A 41 9.44 -2.43 2.16
CA LEU A 41 8.04 -2.40 1.74
C LEU A 41 7.33 -1.17 2.30
N THR A 42 7.45 -0.89 3.59
CA THR A 42 6.85 0.31 4.22
C THR A 42 7.31 1.61 3.56
N ASP A 43 8.61 1.77 3.31
CA ASP A 43 9.16 2.92 2.60
C ASP A 43 8.55 3.08 1.21
N LYS A 44 8.35 1.98 0.48
CA LYS A 44 7.72 2.00 -0.85
C LYS A 44 6.23 2.36 -0.79
N LEU A 45 5.49 1.82 0.18
CA LEU A 45 4.07 2.16 0.39
C LEU A 45 3.87 3.67 0.61
N HIS A 46 4.82 4.31 1.29
CA HIS A 46 4.82 5.75 1.57
C HIS A 46 5.54 6.61 0.52
N GLY A 47 6.00 6.02 -0.58
CA GLY A 47 6.67 6.75 -1.67
C GLY A 47 8.07 7.28 -1.32
N VAL A 48 8.66 6.82 -0.20
CA VAL A 48 10.07 7.09 0.16
C VAL A 48 11.00 6.39 -0.82
N ARG A 49 10.58 5.21 -1.28
CA ARG A 49 11.20 4.43 -2.33
C ARG A 49 10.16 4.14 -3.41
N GLN A 50 10.60 3.95 -4.64
CA GLN A 50 9.70 3.59 -5.74
C GLN A 50 9.55 2.07 -5.82
N PHE A 51 8.36 1.60 -6.20
CA PHE A 51 8.17 0.22 -6.64
C PHE A 51 8.71 0.07 -8.07
N ARG A 52 9.41 -1.03 -8.33
CA ARG A 52 9.74 -1.45 -9.69
C ARG A 52 8.54 -2.17 -10.29
N GLU A 53 8.42 -2.18 -11.61
CA GLU A 53 7.35 -2.90 -12.30
C GLU A 53 7.30 -4.39 -11.94
N SER A 54 8.47 -5.04 -11.82
CA SER A 54 8.54 -6.44 -11.39
C SER A 54 8.05 -6.67 -9.96
N GLU A 55 8.24 -5.70 -9.06
CA GLU A 55 7.72 -5.76 -7.70
C GLU A 55 6.20 -5.57 -7.67
N ILE A 56 5.67 -4.65 -8.49
CA ILE A 56 4.23 -4.45 -8.64
C ILE A 56 3.59 -5.75 -9.14
N PHE A 57 4.13 -6.34 -10.21
CA PHE A 57 3.64 -7.59 -10.76
C PHE A 57 3.66 -8.76 -9.76
N LEU A 58 4.68 -8.85 -8.91
CA LEU A 58 4.73 -9.84 -7.83
C LEU A 58 3.64 -9.60 -6.79
N ILE A 59 3.41 -8.34 -6.40
CA ILE A 59 2.37 -7.98 -5.44
C ILE A 59 0.98 -8.31 -6.01
N GLU A 60 0.74 -8.00 -7.29
CA GLU A 60 -0.51 -8.37 -7.98
C GLU A 60 -0.74 -9.88 -7.98
N LYS A 61 0.32 -10.68 -8.20
CA LYS A 61 0.24 -12.14 -8.09
C LYS A 61 -0.04 -12.63 -6.67
N ILE A 62 0.61 -12.03 -5.67
CA ILE A 62 0.42 -12.40 -4.26
C ILE A 62 -1.00 -12.11 -3.81
N LEU A 63 -1.54 -10.95 -4.21
CA LEU A 63 -2.89 -10.52 -3.88
C LEU A 63 -3.92 -11.13 -4.84
N GLY A 64 -3.52 -11.67 -6.00
CA GLY A 64 -4.46 -12.15 -7.02
C GLY A 64 -5.39 -11.04 -7.52
N GLU A 65 -4.89 -9.81 -7.61
CA GLU A 65 -5.65 -8.64 -8.08
C GLU A 65 -4.71 -7.68 -8.82
N LYS A 66 -5.20 -7.01 -9.86
CA LYS A 66 -4.38 -6.03 -10.61
C LYS A 66 -4.58 -4.62 -10.08
N TYR A 67 -3.51 -3.85 -10.03
CA TYR A 67 -3.60 -2.43 -9.74
C TYR A 67 -3.89 -1.67 -11.04
N ILE A 68 -5.00 -0.94 -11.05
CA ILE A 68 -5.39 -0.06 -12.16
C ILE A 68 -5.37 1.37 -11.62
N PRO A 69 -4.38 2.21 -12.03
CA PRO A 69 -4.31 3.60 -11.63
C PRO A 69 -5.62 4.34 -11.91
N GLY A 70 -6.09 5.17 -10.98
CA GLY A 70 -7.33 5.94 -11.11
C GLY A 70 -8.63 5.15 -10.84
N THR A 71 -8.67 3.85 -11.11
CA THR A 71 -9.84 2.99 -10.79
C THR A 71 -9.78 2.46 -9.36
N ASN A 72 -8.58 2.06 -8.94
CA ASN A 72 -8.35 1.39 -7.65
C ASN A 72 -7.77 2.33 -6.58
N ASP A 73 -7.62 3.61 -6.92
CA ASP A 73 -7.19 4.62 -5.97
C ASP A 73 -8.34 4.90 -5.00
N PRO A 74 -8.10 4.88 -3.68
CA PRO A 74 -9.11 5.33 -2.75
C PRO A 74 -9.34 6.82 -3.02
N GLY A 75 -10.44 7.13 -3.71
CA GLY A 75 -10.80 8.50 -4.05
C GLY A 75 -10.86 9.39 -2.80
N PRO A 76 -10.85 10.73 -2.98
CA PRO A 76 -10.86 11.68 -1.87
C PRO A 76 -12.03 11.51 -0.89
N ASP A 77 -13.08 10.76 -1.28
CA ASP A 77 -14.23 10.44 -0.43
C ASP A 77 -13.94 9.50 0.74
N ALA A 78 -12.92 8.64 0.65
CA ALA A 78 -12.54 7.79 1.80
C ALA A 78 -11.95 8.61 2.95
N ALA A 79 -11.38 9.78 2.66
CA ALA A 79 -10.80 10.69 3.66
C ALA A 79 -11.84 11.61 4.32
N ARG A 80 -13.04 11.77 3.73
CA ARG A 80 -14.08 12.69 4.23
C ARG A 80 -15.07 12.08 5.22
N ARG A 81 -15.11 10.74 5.36
CA ARG A 81 -16.09 10.06 6.25
C ARG A 81 -15.78 10.13 7.74
N ASN A 82 -14.65 10.72 8.16
CA ASN A 82 -14.24 10.75 9.58
C ASN A 82 -14.29 12.16 10.22
N HIS A 83 -15.06 13.10 9.68
CA HIS A 83 -15.30 14.38 10.35
C HIS A 83 -16.81 14.57 10.54
N PRO A 84 -17.36 14.38 11.76
CA PRO A 84 -18.69 14.89 12.05
C PRO A 84 -18.64 16.43 12.11
N PRO A 85 -19.77 17.10 11.81
CA PRO A 85 -19.93 18.54 11.98
C PRO A 85 -19.87 18.97 13.45
#